data_AF-A0A016S5R6-F1
#
_entry.id   AF-A0A016S5R6-F1
#
_cell.length_a   1.000
_cell.length_b   1.000
_cell.length_c   1.000
_cell.angle_alpha   90.00
_cell.angle_beta   90.00
_cell.angle_gamma   90.00
#
_symmetry.space_group_name_H-M   'P 1'
#
loop_
_entity.id
_entity.type
_entity.pdbx_description
1 polymer ?
#
loop_
_entity_poly.entity_id
_entity_poly.type
_entity_poly.pdbx_seq_one_letter_code
_entity_poly.pdbx_strand_id
1 'polypeptide(L)'
;MDRDFTFQYFIILPPLQIVLDAMEKSALEVQINEAESVAKELEKELESKRLELAEVSAEHEELIKKKAEWDDVISRFGPSEIEEARMILDEYNNVREREKNLKASSKAQLISLVNEIQSYEENFGQASQRELEESEEALSQERLRLAEVAQQVAALQNELDSIPTQTEMFQYQQRFIELYMQMGSKHRQAKQYVTLYNTLVDVRNYIKKDIELLSKIEDVLSLATKPSYRDSFISNLNDIFNAVTAVQKKVLDRSAALSAEKARLTSEYNEVKERRRKFNYLVTKLRSVRISEFIIVVIRLWMFFSIFS
;
A
#
# COMPACT_ATOMS: atom_id res chain seq x y z
N MET A 1 -61.62 -79.44 -156.32
CA MET A 1 -62.99 -79.57 -156.82
C MET A 1 -63.70 -78.29 -156.42
N ASP A 2 -63.85 -77.32 -157.29
CA ASP A 2 -64.70 -77.29 -158.49
C ASP A 2 -65.84 -76.31 -158.20
N ARG A 3 -65.96 -75.31 -159.09
CA ARG A 3 -67.19 -74.74 -159.67
C ARG A 3 -68.08 -73.76 -158.88
N ASP A 4 -68.39 -72.68 -159.62
CA ASP A 4 -69.70 -72.09 -159.96
C ASP A 4 -70.86 -72.10 -158.95
N PHE A 5 -71.50 -70.94 -158.72
CA PHE A 5 -72.84 -70.57 -159.22
C PHE A 5 -73.43 -69.31 -158.51
N THR A 6 -74.37 -68.69 -159.22
CA THR A 6 -75.16 -67.46 -159.02
C THR A 6 -76.29 -67.48 -157.95
N PHE A 7 -76.75 -66.29 -157.50
CA PHE A 7 -78.15 -65.78 -157.29
C PHE A 7 -78.47 -65.01 -155.96
N GLN A 8 -78.88 -63.74 -156.12
CA GLN A 8 -80.01 -62.93 -155.56
C GLN A 8 -80.71 -63.27 -154.20
N TYR A 9 -80.97 -62.25 -153.34
CA TYR A 9 -82.24 -61.92 -152.62
C TYR A 9 -82.11 -60.65 -151.70
N PHE A 10 -83.24 -60.20 -151.14
CA PHE A 10 -83.73 -58.88 -150.66
C PHE A 10 -83.55 -58.61 -149.12
N ILE A 11 -83.81 -57.36 -148.61
CA ILE A 11 -84.31 -56.93 -147.23
C ILE A 11 -83.35 -56.36 -146.10
N ILE A 12 -83.57 -55.07 -145.73
CA ILE A 12 -83.69 -54.32 -144.40
C ILE A 12 -82.51 -54.08 -143.36
N LEU A 13 -82.45 -52.81 -142.84
CA LEU A 13 -81.79 -52.09 -141.68
C LEU A 13 -81.27 -52.88 -140.43
N PRO A 14 -80.54 -52.28 -139.41
CA PRO A 14 -79.76 -51.01 -139.22
C PRO A 14 -78.36 -51.21 -138.53
N PRO A 15 -77.54 -50.16 -138.21
CA PRO A 15 -76.15 -50.33 -137.74
C PRO A 15 -75.91 -50.29 -136.21
N LEU A 16 -74.90 -51.06 -135.79
CA LEU A 16 -74.51 -51.51 -134.44
C LEU A 16 -73.52 -50.58 -133.72
N GLN A 17 -73.78 -49.26 -133.68
CA GLN A 17 -72.87 -48.28 -133.03
C GLN A 17 -73.28 -47.91 -131.58
N ILE A 18 -74.42 -48.39 -131.07
CA ILE A 18 -75.03 -47.85 -129.83
C ILE A 18 -74.76 -48.71 -128.58
N VAL A 19 -74.36 -49.98 -128.73
CA VAL A 19 -74.28 -50.92 -127.59
C VAL A 19 -72.90 -50.95 -126.90
N LEU A 20 -71.82 -50.54 -127.58
CA LEU A 20 -70.49 -50.53 -126.96
C LEU A 20 -70.29 -49.36 -125.98
N ASP A 21 -70.92 -48.20 -126.24
CA ASP A 21 -70.82 -46.99 -125.41
C ASP A 21 -71.45 -47.14 -124.00
N ALA A 22 -72.36 -48.10 -123.81
CA ALA A 22 -73.10 -48.25 -122.56
C ALA A 22 -72.30 -48.96 -121.45
N MET A 23 -71.36 -49.85 -121.81
CA MET A 23 -70.53 -50.57 -120.83
C MET A 23 -69.28 -49.80 -120.42
N GLU A 24 -68.77 -48.90 -121.28
CA GLU A 24 -67.70 -47.97 -120.88
C GLU A 24 -68.23 -46.93 -119.87
N LYS A 25 -69.49 -46.51 -119.99
CA LYS A 25 -70.07 -45.46 -119.15
C LYS A 25 -70.17 -45.80 -117.67
N SER A 26 -70.57 -47.03 -117.29
CA SER A 26 -70.73 -47.41 -115.88
C SER A 26 -69.40 -47.71 -115.17
N ALA A 27 -68.37 -48.09 -115.91
CA ALA A 27 -67.01 -48.27 -115.37
C ALA A 27 -66.30 -46.91 -115.16
N LEU A 28 -66.59 -45.94 -116.03
CA LEU A 28 -66.14 -44.56 -115.89
C LEU A 28 -66.73 -43.88 -114.65
N GLU A 29 -67.98 -44.15 -114.29
CA GLU A 29 -68.66 -43.45 -113.18
C GLU A 29 -68.09 -43.79 -111.79
N VAL A 30 -67.61 -45.02 -111.58
CA VAL A 30 -66.94 -45.43 -110.32
C VAL A 30 -65.52 -44.85 -110.25
N GLN A 31 -64.80 -44.82 -111.37
CA GLN A 31 -63.47 -44.19 -111.44
C GLN A 31 -63.53 -42.67 -111.25
N ILE A 32 -64.61 -42.02 -111.68
CA ILE A 32 -64.82 -40.58 -111.49
C ILE A 32 -65.07 -40.26 -110.01
N ASN A 33 -65.91 -41.02 -109.29
CA ASN A 33 -66.15 -40.77 -107.87
C ASN A 33 -64.93 -41.06 -106.98
N GLU A 34 -64.16 -42.11 -107.29
CA GLU A 34 -62.88 -42.35 -106.60
C GLU A 34 -61.86 -41.25 -106.93
N ALA A 35 -61.80 -40.77 -108.18
CA ALA A 35 -60.95 -39.66 -108.56
C ALA A 35 -61.36 -38.33 -107.90
N GLU A 36 -62.66 -38.06 -107.72
CA GLU A 36 -63.16 -36.86 -107.03
C GLU A 36 -62.91 -36.92 -105.51
N SER A 37 -63.00 -38.10 -104.90
CA SER A 37 -62.60 -38.33 -103.50
C SER A 37 -61.12 -38.04 -103.29
N VAL A 38 -60.27 -38.62 -104.15
CA VAL A 38 -58.81 -38.43 -104.12
C VAL A 38 -58.43 -36.99 -104.44
N ALA A 39 -59.13 -36.31 -105.37
CA ALA A 39 -58.89 -34.90 -105.68
C ALA A 39 -59.23 -33.99 -104.49
N LYS A 40 -60.32 -34.23 -103.76
CA LYS A 40 -60.66 -33.46 -102.55
C LYS A 40 -59.68 -33.70 -101.40
N GLU A 41 -59.21 -34.93 -101.22
CA GLU A 41 -58.19 -35.23 -100.21
C GLU A 41 -56.85 -34.59 -100.56
N LEU A 42 -56.45 -34.61 -101.83
CA LEU A 42 -55.26 -33.91 -102.32
C LEU A 42 -55.40 -32.38 -102.23
N GLU A 43 -56.57 -31.80 -102.51
CA GLU A 43 -56.81 -30.35 -102.32
C GLU A 43 -56.71 -29.97 -100.84
N LYS A 44 -57.24 -30.80 -99.93
CA LYS A 44 -57.15 -30.58 -98.49
C LYS A 44 -55.72 -30.73 -97.98
N GLU A 45 -54.96 -31.70 -98.49
CA GLU A 45 -53.53 -31.83 -98.21
C GLU A 45 -52.73 -30.65 -98.78
N LEU A 46 -53.04 -30.21 -100.01
CA LEU A 46 -52.37 -29.08 -100.66
C LEU A 46 -52.62 -27.78 -99.91
N GLU A 47 -53.83 -27.56 -99.41
CA GLU A 47 -54.16 -26.39 -98.61
C GLU A 47 -53.51 -26.44 -97.22
N SER A 48 -53.43 -27.62 -96.59
CA SER A 48 -52.69 -27.80 -95.33
C SER A 48 -51.19 -27.54 -95.49
N LYS A 49 -50.59 -28.01 -96.60
CA LYS A 49 -49.18 -27.79 -96.92
C LYS A 49 -48.90 -26.35 -97.30
N ARG A 50 -49.85 -25.65 -97.92
CA ARG A 50 -49.75 -24.21 -98.17
C ARG A 50 -49.74 -23.41 -96.87
N LEU A 51 -50.56 -23.79 -95.90
CA LEU A 51 -50.62 -23.11 -94.61
C LEU A 51 -49.31 -23.31 -93.81
N GLU A 52 -48.80 -24.55 -93.76
CA GLU A 52 -47.48 -24.84 -93.16
C GLU A 52 -46.35 -24.07 -93.86
N LEU A 53 -46.37 -23.99 -95.20
CA LEU A 53 -45.38 -23.23 -95.97
C LEU A 53 -45.45 -21.73 -95.62
N ALA A 54 -46.65 -21.18 -95.43
CA ALA A 54 -46.85 -19.78 -95.07
C ALA A 54 -46.32 -19.49 -93.66
N GLU A 55 -46.62 -20.32 -92.67
CA GLU A 55 -46.10 -20.18 -91.30
C GLU A 55 -44.57 -20.28 -91.26
N VAL A 56 -43.98 -21.29 -91.89
CA VAL A 56 -42.52 -21.46 -91.95
C VAL A 56 -41.86 -20.30 -92.70
N SER A 57 -42.50 -19.76 -93.74
CA SER A 57 -41.97 -18.59 -94.46
C SER A 57 -42.01 -17.31 -93.61
N ALA A 58 -43.05 -17.13 -92.77
CA ALA A 58 -43.15 -16.00 -91.85
C ALA A 58 -42.12 -16.09 -90.71
N GLU A 59 -41.93 -17.27 -90.11
CA GLU A 59 -40.88 -17.52 -89.12
C GLU A 59 -39.48 -17.30 -89.73
N HIS A 60 -39.27 -17.73 -90.97
CA HIS A 60 -38.03 -17.50 -91.68
C HIS A 60 -37.77 -16.01 -91.91
N GLU A 61 -38.81 -15.24 -92.25
CA GLU A 61 -38.71 -13.80 -92.46
C GLU A 61 -38.45 -13.02 -91.16
N GLU A 62 -39.02 -13.47 -90.03
CA GLU A 62 -38.70 -12.93 -88.70
C GLU A 62 -37.27 -13.26 -88.25
N LEU A 63 -36.81 -14.48 -88.50
CA LEU A 63 -35.43 -14.87 -88.21
C LEU A 63 -34.44 -14.13 -89.10
N ILE A 64 -34.78 -13.85 -90.36
CA ILE A 64 -33.97 -13.01 -91.24
C ILE A 64 -33.91 -11.57 -90.70
N LYS A 65 -35.02 -11.00 -90.23
CA LYS A 65 -35.04 -9.66 -89.61
C LYS A 65 -34.18 -9.61 -88.36
N LYS A 66 -34.36 -10.57 -87.43
CA LYS A 66 -33.50 -10.66 -86.23
C LYS A 66 -32.05 -10.87 -86.62
N LYS A 67 -31.76 -11.76 -87.56
CA LYS A 67 -30.39 -11.98 -88.04
C LYS A 67 -29.80 -10.72 -88.67
N ALA A 68 -30.58 -9.96 -89.44
CA ALA A 68 -30.14 -8.68 -90.00
C ALA A 68 -29.90 -7.62 -88.92
N GLU A 69 -30.71 -7.58 -87.85
CA GLU A 69 -30.47 -6.74 -86.67
C GLU A 69 -29.17 -7.15 -85.95
N TRP A 70 -28.94 -8.45 -85.75
CA TRP A 70 -27.68 -8.98 -85.18
C TRP A 70 -26.48 -8.70 -86.10
N ASP A 71 -26.63 -8.86 -87.41
CA ASP A 71 -25.57 -8.62 -88.40
C ASP A 71 -25.27 -7.11 -88.53
N ASP A 72 -26.26 -6.21 -88.41
CA ASP A 72 -26.04 -4.76 -88.33
C ASP A 72 -25.30 -4.38 -87.03
N VAL A 73 -25.72 -4.94 -85.88
CA VAL A 73 -25.00 -4.75 -84.60
C VAL A 73 -23.58 -5.30 -84.68
N ILE A 74 -23.36 -6.46 -85.28
CA ILE A 74 -22.02 -7.05 -85.45
C ILE A 74 -21.20 -6.23 -86.46
N SER A 75 -21.78 -5.68 -87.53
CA SER A 75 -21.04 -4.85 -88.50
C SER A 75 -20.59 -3.50 -87.93
N ARG A 76 -21.28 -3.01 -86.90
CA ARG A 76 -20.92 -1.77 -86.18
C ARG A 76 -19.68 -1.93 -85.31
N PHE A 77 -19.27 -3.16 -85.03
CA PHE A 77 -18.11 -3.46 -84.20
C PHE A 77 -17.09 -4.32 -84.94
N GLY A 78 -15.81 -3.94 -84.86
CA GLY A 78 -14.74 -4.78 -85.39
C GLY A 78 -14.56 -6.06 -84.56
N PRO A 79 -14.09 -7.18 -85.14
CA PRO A 79 -13.72 -8.38 -84.37
C PRO A 79 -12.66 -8.10 -83.29
N SER A 80 -11.85 -7.05 -83.46
CA SER A 80 -10.89 -6.55 -82.46
C SER A 80 -11.59 -5.96 -81.23
N GLU A 81 -12.67 -5.18 -81.42
CA GLU A 81 -13.36 -4.47 -80.34
C GLU A 81 -14.16 -5.43 -79.45
N ILE A 82 -14.67 -6.53 -80.03
CA ILE A 82 -15.36 -7.61 -79.28
C ILE A 82 -14.36 -8.40 -78.43
N GLU A 83 -13.16 -8.65 -78.95
CA GLU A 83 -12.10 -9.34 -78.20
C GLU A 83 -11.54 -8.45 -77.08
N GLU A 84 -11.39 -7.15 -77.34
CA GLU A 84 -11.08 -6.16 -76.29
C GLU A 84 -12.16 -6.14 -75.20
N ALA A 85 -13.45 -6.19 -75.55
CA ALA A 85 -14.53 -6.25 -74.56
C ALA A 85 -14.52 -7.54 -73.72
N ARG A 86 -14.17 -8.69 -74.32
CA ARG A 86 -13.98 -9.96 -73.58
C ARG A 86 -12.78 -9.88 -72.64
N MET A 87 -11.66 -9.37 -73.12
CA MET A 87 -10.47 -9.16 -72.29
C MET A 87 -10.77 -8.24 -71.10
N ILE A 88 -11.48 -7.12 -71.33
CA ILE A 88 -11.86 -6.19 -70.26
C ILE A 88 -12.81 -6.86 -69.26
N LEU A 89 -13.73 -7.72 -69.70
CA LEU A 89 -14.62 -8.45 -68.80
C LEU A 89 -13.88 -9.49 -67.96
N ASP A 90 -12.92 -10.20 -68.54
CA ASP A 90 -12.07 -11.14 -67.82
C ASP A 90 -11.14 -10.42 -66.83
N GLU A 91 -10.55 -9.29 -67.24
CA GLU A 91 -9.78 -8.42 -66.34
C GLU A 91 -10.67 -7.89 -65.21
N TYR A 92 -11.89 -7.44 -65.50
CA TYR A 92 -12.85 -6.99 -64.49
C TYR A 92 -13.21 -8.09 -63.48
N ASN A 93 -13.51 -9.30 -63.96
CA ASN A 93 -13.82 -10.44 -63.09
C ASN A 93 -12.62 -10.83 -62.21
N ASN A 94 -11.42 -10.82 -62.78
CA ASN A 94 -10.19 -11.12 -62.07
C ASN A 94 -9.87 -10.04 -61.02
N VAL A 95 -10.05 -8.76 -61.35
CA VAL A 95 -9.93 -7.64 -60.40
C VAL A 95 -10.97 -7.77 -59.28
N ARG A 96 -12.22 -8.09 -59.60
CA ARG A 96 -13.30 -8.27 -58.62
C ARG A 96 -13.02 -9.41 -57.66
N GLU A 97 -12.47 -10.52 -58.15
CA GLU A 97 -12.09 -11.66 -57.32
C GLU A 97 -10.88 -11.33 -56.42
N ARG A 98 -9.86 -10.64 -56.96
CA ARG A 98 -8.74 -10.12 -56.18
C ARG A 98 -9.19 -9.16 -55.09
N GLU A 99 -10.11 -8.24 -55.37
CA GLU A 99 -10.67 -7.34 -54.36
C GLU A 99 -11.42 -8.08 -53.26
N LYS A 100 -12.23 -9.09 -53.62
CA LYS A 100 -12.94 -9.93 -52.65
C LYS A 100 -11.96 -10.67 -51.73
N ASN A 101 -10.90 -11.24 -52.31
CA ASN A 101 -9.88 -11.97 -51.57
C ASN A 101 -9.03 -11.02 -50.70
N LEU A 102 -8.68 -9.84 -51.19
CA LEU A 102 -7.98 -8.80 -50.42
C LEU A 102 -8.83 -8.30 -49.25
N LYS A 103 -10.13 -8.06 -49.44
CA LYS A 103 -11.04 -7.68 -48.35
C LYS A 103 -11.15 -8.77 -47.30
N ALA A 104 -11.25 -10.04 -47.72
CA ALA A 104 -11.30 -11.18 -46.80
C ALA A 104 -9.98 -11.31 -46.01
N SER A 105 -8.83 -11.23 -46.70
CA SER A 105 -7.50 -11.30 -46.08
C SER A 105 -7.24 -10.14 -45.13
N SER A 106 -7.57 -8.90 -45.52
CA SER A 106 -7.42 -7.72 -44.68
C SER A 106 -8.33 -7.78 -43.45
N LYS A 107 -9.57 -8.25 -43.61
CA LYS A 107 -10.48 -8.47 -42.47
C LYS A 107 -9.95 -9.55 -41.52
N ALA A 108 -9.41 -10.64 -42.04
CA ALA A 108 -8.82 -11.70 -41.22
C ALA A 108 -7.58 -11.20 -40.45
N GLN A 109 -6.70 -10.43 -41.12
CA GLN A 109 -5.54 -9.79 -40.49
C GLN A 109 -5.95 -8.79 -39.41
N LEU A 110 -6.98 -7.96 -39.65
CA LEU A 110 -7.53 -7.04 -38.67
C LEU A 110 -8.08 -7.78 -37.44
N ILE A 111 -8.84 -8.86 -37.64
CA ILE A 111 -9.36 -9.68 -36.53
C ILE A 111 -8.21 -10.30 -35.73
N SER A 112 -7.18 -10.81 -36.41
CA SER A 112 -5.98 -11.35 -35.76
C SER A 112 -5.26 -10.30 -34.91
N LEU A 113 -5.01 -9.12 -35.49
CA LEU A 113 -4.34 -8.00 -34.80
C LEU A 113 -5.17 -7.49 -33.62
N VAL A 114 -6.49 -7.37 -33.76
CA VAL A 114 -7.38 -6.95 -32.68
C VAL A 114 -7.37 -7.96 -31.53
N ASN A 115 -7.44 -9.25 -31.83
CA ASN A 115 -7.35 -10.30 -30.81
C ASN A 115 -5.98 -10.31 -30.12
N GLU A 116 -4.90 -10.06 -30.88
CA GLU A 116 -3.55 -9.99 -30.34
C GLU A 116 -3.39 -8.77 -29.41
N ILE A 117 -3.86 -7.58 -29.82
CA ILE A 117 -3.90 -6.37 -28.99
C ILE A 117 -4.69 -6.63 -27.70
N GLN A 118 -5.88 -7.22 -27.81
CA GLN A 118 -6.71 -7.52 -26.64
C GLN A 118 -6.02 -8.50 -25.67
N SER A 119 -5.33 -9.52 -26.19
CA SER A 119 -4.55 -10.43 -25.36
C SER A 119 -3.37 -9.76 -24.67
N TYR A 120 -2.72 -8.77 -25.32
CA TYR A 120 -1.66 -7.98 -24.70
C TYR A 120 -2.23 -7.02 -23.63
N GLU A 121 -3.37 -6.39 -23.88
CA GLU A 121 -4.02 -5.50 -22.89
C GLU A 121 -4.45 -6.27 -21.63
N GLU A 122 -5.03 -7.46 -21.78
CA GLU A 122 -5.44 -8.29 -20.64
C GLU A 122 -4.23 -8.81 -19.85
N ASN A 123 -3.19 -9.31 -20.53
CA ASN A 123 -1.99 -9.80 -19.87
C ASN A 123 -1.15 -8.68 -19.23
N PHE A 124 -0.98 -7.55 -19.92
CA PHE A 124 -0.22 -6.41 -19.39
C PHE A 124 -0.97 -5.73 -18.24
N GLY A 125 -2.30 -5.60 -18.35
CA GLY A 125 -3.13 -5.09 -17.25
C GLY A 125 -3.05 -5.97 -16.01
N GLN A 126 -3.19 -7.29 -16.15
CA GLN A 126 -3.11 -8.21 -15.00
C GLN A 126 -1.70 -8.31 -14.42
N ALA A 127 -0.66 -8.36 -15.25
CA ALA A 127 0.72 -8.40 -14.77
C ALA A 127 1.09 -7.11 -14.03
N SER A 128 0.77 -5.95 -14.62
CA SER A 128 1.06 -4.65 -14.00
C SER A 128 0.25 -4.43 -12.72
N GLN A 129 -0.98 -4.95 -12.63
CA GLN A 129 -1.79 -4.85 -11.42
C GLN A 129 -1.29 -5.79 -10.31
N ARG A 130 -0.85 -7.01 -10.63
CA ARG A 130 -0.21 -7.90 -9.65
C ARG A 130 1.10 -7.33 -9.13
N GLU A 131 1.94 -6.78 -10.00
CA GLU A 131 3.19 -6.11 -9.58
C GLU A 131 2.92 -4.92 -8.67
N LEU A 132 1.82 -4.18 -8.93
CA LEU A 132 1.40 -3.06 -8.08
C LEU A 132 0.91 -3.54 -6.71
N GLU A 133 0.08 -4.59 -6.67
CA GLU A 133 -0.40 -5.22 -5.43
C GLU A 133 0.77 -5.78 -4.60
N GLU A 134 1.70 -6.51 -5.22
CA GLU A 134 2.91 -7.03 -4.55
C GLU A 134 3.80 -5.89 -4.01
N SER A 135 3.93 -4.80 -4.77
CA SER A 135 4.67 -3.61 -4.33
C SER A 135 3.99 -2.90 -3.15
N GLU A 136 2.66 -2.78 -3.17
CA GLU A 136 1.89 -2.20 -2.06
C GLU A 136 1.94 -3.06 -0.80
N GLU A 137 1.89 -4.38 -0.94
CA GLU A 137 2.07 -5.32 0.18
C GLU A 137 3.47 -5.23 0.78
N ALA A 138 4.52 -5.18 -0.06
CA ALA A 138 5.90 -4.99 0.40
C ALA A 138 6.07 -3.64 1.11
N LEU A 139 5.46 -2.57 0.58
CA LEU A 139 5.46 -1.25 1.21
C LEU A 139 4.74 -1.27 2.56
N SER A 140 3.62 -1.98 2.67
CA SER A 140 2.86 -2.14 3.91
C SER A 140 3.68 -2.87 4.98
N GLN A 141 4.38 -3.94 4.60
CA GLN A 141 5.26 -4.69 5.50
C GLN A 141 6.43 -3.84 6.00
N GLU A 142 7.07 -3.06 5.12
CA GLU A 142 8.14 -2.15 5.52
C GLU A 142 7.63 -1.00 6.39
N ARG A 143 6.42 -0.47 6.15
CA ARG A 143 5.78 0.50 7.05
C ARG A 143 5.53 -0.08 8.44
N LEU A 144 5.12 -1.34 8.53
CA LEU A 144 4.93 -2.03 9.79
C LEU A 144 6.26 -2.18 10.55
N ARG A 145 7.31 -2.64 9.88
CA ARG A 145 8.67 -2.73 10.45
C ARG A 145 9.17 -1.37 10.93
N LEU A 146 8.94 -0.31 10.16
CA LEU A 146 9.33 1.04 10.54
C LEU A 146 8.57 1.51 11.78
N ALA A 147 7.27 1.18 11.89
CA ALA A 147 6.47 1.48 13.08
C ALA A 147 6.98 0.72 14.32
N GLU A 148 7.34 -0.56 14.19
CA GLU A 148 7.94 -1.35 15.26
C GLU A 148 9.28 -0.75 15.73
N VAL A 149 10.16 -0.38 14.80
CA VAL A 149 11.43 0.27 15.12
C VAL A 149 11.20 1.63 15.78
N ALA A 150 10.25 2.44 15.29
CA ALA A 150 9.92 3.72 15.90
C ALA A 150 9.43 3.56 17.34
N GLN A 151 8.64 2.52 17.62
CA GLN A 151 8.19 2.19 18.97
C GLN A 151 9.36 1.77 19.88
N GLN A 152 10.29 0.96 19.36
CA GLN A 152 11.51 0.58 20.10
C GLN A 152 12.40 1.79 20.40
N VAL A 153 12.58 2.70 19.44
CA VAL A 153 13.34 3.94 19.64
C VAL A 153 12.69 4.81 20.71
N ALA A 154 11.37 4.96 20.68
CA ALA A 154 10.65 5.71 21.72
C ALA A 154 10.79 5.06 23.11
N ALA A 155 10.76 3.72 23.19
CA ALA A 155 10.99 3.00 24.43
C ALA A 155 12.41 3.24 24.98
N LEU A 156 13.43 3.16 24.12
CA LEU A 156 14.83 3.44 24.49
C LEU A 156 15.04 4.90 24.89
N GLN A 157 14.36 5.85 24.26
CA GLN A 157 14.39 7.26 24.66
C GLN A 157 13.79 7.47 26.05
N ASN A 158 12.64 6.87 26.33
CA ASN A 158 12.05 6.92 27.67
C ASN A 158 12.96 6.28 28.73
N GLU A 159 13.65 5.18 28.39
CA GLU A 159 14.62 4.55 29.28
C GLU A 159 15.84 5.47 29.50
N LEU A 160 16.32 6.15 28.46
CA LEU A 160 17.41 7.12 28.57
C LEU A 160 17.01 8.34 29.40
N ASP A 161 15.82 8.88 29.20
CA ASP A 161 15.28 10.02 29.96
C ASP A 161 15.00 9.66 31.42
N SER A 162 14.79 8.37 31.73
CA SER A 162 14.70 7.90 33.11
C SER A 162 16.05 7.92 33.84
N ILE A 163 17.16 7.93 33.10
CA ILE A 163 18.50 8.04 33.67
C ILE A 163 18.76 9.52 33.95
N PRO A 164 19.01 9.90 35.22
CA PRO A 164 19.18 11.30 35.55
C PRO A 164 20.37 11.90 34.80
N THR A 165 20.13 13.06 34.20
CA THR A 165 21.15 13.77 33.42
C THR A 165 22.29 14.23 34.34
N GLN A 166 23.50 14.45 33.80
CA GLN A 166 24.64 14.95 34.59
C GLN A 166 24.30 16.18 35.44
N THR A 167 23.47 17.09 34.92
CA THR A 167 22.96 18.26 35.63
C THR A 167 22.07 17.88 36.82
N GLU A 168 21.15 16.94 36.65
CA GLU A 168 20.27 16.45 37.72
C GLU A 168 21.08 15.74 38.79
N MET A 169 22.06 14.93 38.40
CA MET A 169 22.99 14.28 39.32
C MET A 169 23.76 15.31 40.16
N PHE A 170 24.22 16.40 39.55
CA PHE A 170 24.87 17.49 40.28
C PHE A 170 23.90 18.19 41.26
N GLN A 171 22.65 18.41 40.85
CA GLN A 171 21.62 18.97 41.73
C GLN A 171 21.36 18.06 42.94
N TYR A 172 21.24 16.75 42.72
CA TYR A 172 21.08 15.78 43.80
C TYR A 172 22.27 15.78 44.74
N GLN A 173 23.50 15.82 44.21
CA GLN A 173 24.71 15.90 45.04
C GLN A 173 24.70 17.14 45.95
N GLN A 174 24.37 18.31 45.41
CA GLN A 174 24.26 19.53 46.22
C GLN A 174 23.16 19.40 47.28
N ARG A 175 21.98 18.88 46.89
CA ARG A 175 20.88 18.66 47.81
C ARG A 175 21.25 17.68 48.94
N PHE A 176 22.01 16.63 48.66
CA PHE A 176 22.50 15.71 49.69
C PHE A 176 23.45 16.40 50.67
N ILE A 177 24.34 17.26 50.18
CA ILE A 177 25.25 18.03 51.05
C ILE A 177 24.45 18.98 51.95
N GLU A 178 23.46 19.68 51.40
CA GLU A 178 22.57 20.55 52.17
C GLU A 178 21.81 19.79 53.26
N LEU A 179 21.19 18.66 52.90
CA LEU A 179 20.47 17.81 53.82
C LEU A 179 21.39 17.26 54.93
N TYR A 180 22.60 16.87 54.57
CA TYR A 180 23.61 16.43 55.54
C TYR A 180 23.98 17.54 56.53
N MET A 181 24.16 18.77 56.03
CA MET A 181 24.42 19.94 56.89
C MET A 181 23.23 20.24 57.81
N GLN A 182 21.99 20.18 57.31
CA GLN A 182 20.79 20.38 58.11
C GLN A 182 20.65 19.31 59.20
N MET A 183 20.85 18.04 58.85
CA MET A 183 20.84 16.92 59.81
C MET A 183 21.91 17.10 60.89
N GLY A 184 23.13 17.49 60.49
CA GLY A 184 24.22 17.80 61.43
C GLY A 184 23.88 18.94 62.40
N SER A 185 23.24 20.01 61.90
CA SER A 185 22.76 21.12 62.72
C SER A 185 21.70 20.68 63.72
N LYS A 186 20.69 19.92 63.27
CA LYS A 186 19.62 19.39 64.13
C LYS A 186 20.15 18.43 65.18
N HIS A 187 21.10 17.56 64.83
CA HIS A 187 21.78 16.68 65.79
C HIS A 187 22.52 17.47 66.87
N ARG A 188 23.21 18.55 66.49
CA ARG A 188 23.87 19.44 67.46
C ARG A 188 22.87 20.12 68.39
N GLN A 189 21.75 20.61 67.85
CA GLN A 189 20.67 21.20 68.65
C GLN A 189 20.06 20.18 69.62
N ALA A 190 19.78 18.96 69.15
CA ALA A 190 19.25 17.88 70.00
C ALA A 190 20.20 17.57 71.17
N LYS A 191 21.51 17.47 70.91
CA LYS A 191 22.51 17.30 71.99
C LYS A 191 22.50 18.46 72.98
N GLN A 192 22.38 19.70 72.50
CA GLN A 192 22.29 20.87 73.39
C GLN A 192 21.04 20.81 74.28
N TYR A 193 19.89 20.43 73.72
CA TYR A 193 18.65 20.24 74.49
C TYR A 193 18.77 19.13 75.53
N VAL A 194 19.41 18.01 75.20
CA VAL A 194 19.66 16.92 76.16
C VAL A 194 20.54 17.41 77.31
N THR A 195 21.64 18.12 77.01
CA THR A 195 22.49 18.70 78.04
C THR A 195 21.72 19.69 78.91
N LEU A 196 20.94 20.60 78.31
CA LEU A 196 20.12 21.56 79.03
C LEU A 196 19.12 20.86 79.95
N TYR A 197 18.41 19.84 79.45
CA TYR A 197 17.49 19.05 80.23
C TYR A 197 18.17 18.42 81.44
N ASN A 198 19.33 17.78 81.25
CA ASN A 198 20.09 17.18 82.35
C ASN A 198 20.51 18.22 83.39
N THR A 199 20.98 19.39 82.96
CA THR A 199 21.33 20.47 83.91
C THR A 199 20.12 20.99 84.69
N LEU A 200 18.95 21.12 84.05
CA LEU A 200 17.72 21.54 84.73
C LEU A 200 17.22 20.47 85.70
N VAL A 201 17.35 19.19 85.36
CA VAL A 201 17.05 18.07 86.26
C VAL A 201 17.95 18.11 87.49
N ASP A 202 19.26 18.36 87.31
CA ASP A 202 20.20 18.49 88.43
C ASP A 202 19.83 19.67 89.32
N VAL A 203 19.57 20.85 88.75
CA VAL A 203 19.13 22.05 89.50
C VAL A 203 17.85 21.77 90.29
N ARG A 204 16.84 21.16 89.66
CA ARG A 204 15.60 20.77 90.33
C ARG A 204 15.88 19.81 91.51
N ASN A 205 16.77 18.84 91.32
CA ASN A 205 17.13 17.89 92.36
C ASN A 205 17.89 18.56 93.52
N TYR A 206 18.74 19.57 93.26
CA TYR A 206 19.38 20.37 94.32
C TYR A 206 18.35 21.17 95.11
N ILE A 207 17.46 21.90 94.43
CA ILE A 207 16.38 22.66 95.08
C ILE A 207 15.50 21.73 95.94
N LYS A 208 15.19 20.53 95.44
CA LYS A 208 14.43 19.54 96.21
C LYS A 208 15.15 19.14 97.50
N LYS A 209 16.46 18.90 97.45
CA LYS A 209 17.26 18.59 98.65
C LYS A 209 17.31 19.74 99.64
N ASP A 210 17.38 20.98 99.15
CA ASP A 210 17.36 22.17 100.01
C ASP A 210 16.01 22.30 100.73
N ILE A 211 14.90 22.08 100.02
CA ILE A 211 13.55 22.04 100.63
C ILE A 211 13.47 20.94 101.68
N GLU A 212 13.94 19.72 101.37
CA GLU A 212 13.97 18.60 102.33
C GLU A 212 14.84 18.91 103.56
N LEU A 213 15.95 19.63 103.39
CA LEU A 213 16.80 20.06 104.50
C LEU A 213 16.11 21.12 105.37
N LEU A 214 15.50 22.14 104.75
CA LEU A 214 14.78 23.20 105.45
C LEU A 214 13.59 22.65 106.22
N SER A 215 12.83 21.73 105.63
CA SER A 215 11.72 21.05 106.31
C SER A 215 12.21 20.29 107.55
N LYS A 216 13.35 19.58 107.48
CA LYS A 216 13.93 18.91 108.66
C LYS A 216 14.37 19.90 109.75
N ILE A 217 14.90 21.06 109.37
CA ILE A 217 15.30 22.10 110.33
C ILE A 217 14.06 22.68 111.00
N GLU A 218 13.00 22.94 110.24
CA GLU A 218 11.71 23.46 110.73
C GLU A 218 11.07 22.51 111.75
N ASP A 219 11.01 21.21 111.46
CA ASP A 219 10.46 20.19 112.36
C ASP A 219 11.17 20.18 113.73
N VAL A 220 12.49 20.37 113.71
CA VAL A 220 13.34 20.30 114.92
C VAL A 220 13.39 21.65 115.67
N LEU A 221 13.00 22.75 115.04
CA LEU A 221 13.04 24.10 115.62
C LEU A 221 12.22 24.21 116.92
N SER A 222 11.06 23.55 116.96
CA SER A 222 10.18 23.51 118.14
C SER A 222 10.82 22.82 119.36
N LEU A 223 11.70 21.85 119.13
CA LEU A 223 12.45 21.13 120.17
C LEU A 223 13.65 21.94 120.66
N ALA A 224 14.24 22.77 119.79
CA ALA A 224 15.37 23.64 120.10
C ALA A 224 15.05 24.76 121.11
N THR A 225 13.77 25.06 121.34
CA THR A 225 13.33 25.99 122.40
C THR A 225 13.54 25.43 123.81
N LYS A 226 13.71 24.10 123.96
CA LYS A 226 13.99 23.47 125.26
C LYS A 226 15.48 23.57 125.61
N PRO A 227 15.84 24.03 126.83
CA PRO A 227 17.23 24.20 127.25
C PRO A 227 18.08 22.93 127.14
N SER A 228 17.47 21.76 127.37
CA SER A 228 18.15 20.45 127.33
C SER A 228 18.52 19.95 125.93
N TYR A 229 17.88 20.48 124.88
CA TYR A 229 18.08 20.05 123.49
C TYR A 229 18.84 21.09 122.64
N ARG A 230 19.05 22.28 123.20
CA ARG A 230 19.67 23.42 122.50
C ARG A 230 21.10 23.14 122.04
N ASP A 231 21.93 22.55 122.91
CA ASP A 231 23.33 22.27 122.58
C ASP A 231 23.46 21.18 121.50
N SER A 232 22.63 20.13 121.57
CA SER A 232 22.55 19.10 120.54
C SER A 232 22.06 19.65 119.19
N PHE A 233 21.11 20.57 119.20
CA PHE A 233 20.64 21.24 117.99
C PHE A 233 21.74 22.10 117.34
N ILE A 234 22.49 22.86 118.14
CA ILE A 234 23.62 23.67 117.66
C ILE A 234 24.72 22.75 117.08
N SER A 235 25.02 21.61 117.72
CA SER A 235 25.96 20.62 117.18
C SER A 235 25.51 20.11 115.82
N ASN A 236 24.23 19.72 115.67
CA ASN A 236 23.68 19.24 114.41
C ASN A 236 23.75 20.29 113.29
N LEU A 237 23.48 21.57 113.60
CA LEU A 237 23.61 22.65 112.62
C LEU A 237 25.08 22.88 112.20
N ASN A 238 26.02 22.79 113.14
CA ASN A 238 27.45 22.86 112.82
C ASN A 238 27.88 21.68 111.94
N ASP A 239 27.36 20.48 112.18
CA ASP A 239 27.64 19.30 111.35
C ASP A 239 27.08 19.46 109.92
N ILE A 240 25.86 19.99 109.80
CA ILE A 240 25.25 20.33 108.50
C ILE A 240 26.10 21.39 107.78
N PHE A 241 26.51 22.45 108.48
CA PHE A 241 27.35 23.51 107.93
C PHE A 241 28.67 22.93 107.40
N ASN A 242 29.37 22.14 108.21
CA ASN A 242 30.63 21.49 107.83
C ASN A 242 30.46 20.56 106.61
N ALA A 243 29.36 19.81 106.56
CA ALA A 243 29.04 18.96 105.41
C ALA A 243 28.80 19.78 104.13
N VAL A 244 28.07 20.90 104.22
CA VAL A 244 27.84 21.81 103.09
C VAL A 244 29.16 22.45 102.63
N THR A 245 30.00 22.93 103.55
CA THR A 245 31.32 23.50 103.23
C THR A 245 32.23 22.46 102.55
N ALA A 246 32.21 21.20 103.00
CA ALA A 246 32.97 20.13 102.37
C ALA A 246 32.50 19.84 100.93
N VAL A 247 31.18 19.82 100.69
CA VAL A 247 30.60 19.67 99.35
C VAL A 247 30.98 20.85 98.46
N GLN A 248 30.88 22.08 98.96
CA GLN A 248 31.26 23.29 98.24
C GLN A 248 32.73 23.23 97.79
N LYS A 249 33.65 22.87 98.71
CA LYS A 249 35.07 22.71 98.39
C LYS A 249 35.29 21.67 97.30
N LYS A 250 34.65 20.50 97.41
CA LYS A 250 34.75 19.44 96.40
C LYS A 250 34.25 19.88 95.02
N VAL A 251 33.19 20.68 94.95
CA VAL A 251 32.68 21.25 93.70
C VAL A 251 33.66 22.26 93.12
N LEU A 252 34.24 23.13 93.93
CA LEU A 252 35.26 24.09 93.49
C LEU A 252 36.50 23.39 92.93
N ASP A 253 37.04 22.41 93.65
CA ASP A 253 38.21 21.63 93.20
C ASP A 253 37.92 20.91 91.88
N ARG A 254 36.73 20.30 91.75
CA ARG A 254 36.30 19.64 90.51
C ARG A 254 36.12 20.63 89.36
N SER A 255 35.58 21.83 89.64
CA SER A 255 35.42 22.88 88.63
C SER A 255 36.76 23.39 88.10
N ALA A 256 37.77 23.52 88.98
CA ALA A 256 39.11 23.92 88.61
C ALA A 256 39.79 22.85 87.74
N ALA A 257 39.67 21.57 88.13
CA ALA A 257 40.19 20.45 87.33
C ALA A 257 39.55 20.39 85.93
N LEU A 258 38.22 20.52 85.83
CA LEU A 258 37.51 20.54 84.55
C LEU A 258 37.88 21.76 83.70
N SER A 259 38.12 22.92 84.32
CA SER A 259 38.57 24.13 83.62
C SER A 259 39.96 23.92 82.99
N ALA A 260 40.89 23.31 83.74
CA ALA A 260 42.22 22.98 83.23
C ALA A 260 42.17 21.96 82.09
N GLU A 261 41.34 20.93 82.21
CA GLU A 261 41.14 19.94 81.15
C GLU A 261 40.51 20.57 79.89
N LYS A 262 39.51 21.44 80.06
CA LYS A 262 38.90 22.20 78.96
C LYS A 262 39.95 23.06 78.24
N ALA A 263 40.84 23.72 78.97
CA ALA A 263 41.91 24.52 78.40
C ALA A 263 42.87 23.64 77.57
N ARG A 264 43.26 22.47 78.09
CA ARG A 264 44.10 21.49 77.37
C ARG A 264 43.44 21.03 76.07
N LEU A 265 42.19 20.57 76.12
CA LEU A 265 41.45 20.10 74.94
C LEU A 265 41.23 21.23 73.91
N THR A 266 41.02 22.46 74.37
CA THR A 266 40.88 23.62 73.48
C THR A 266 42.19 23.90 72.73
N SER A 267 43.33 23.76 73.40
CA SER A 267 44.66 23.88 72.78
C SER A 267 44.86 22.80 71.71
N GLU A 268 44.61 21.53 72.04
CA GLU A 268 44.72 20.40 71.09
C GLU A 268 43.79 20.58 69.88
N TYR A 269 42.55 21.00 70.11
CA TYR A 269 41.61 21.29 69.04
C TYR A 269 42.12 22.40 68.10
N ASN A 270 42.67 23.48 68.65
CA ASN A 270 43.21 24.58 67.87
C ASN A 270 44.42 24.13 67.02
N GLU A 271 45.29 23.29 67.57
CA GLU A 271 46.43 22.73 66.84
C GLU A 271 45.98 21.88 65.64
N VAL A 272 45.02 20.98 65.83
CA VAL A 272 44.45 20.17 64.74
C VAL A 272 43.76 21.05 63.70
N LYS A 273 43.03 22.07 64.14
CA LYS A 273 42.37 23.06 63.26
C LYS A 273 43.38 23.81 62.40
N GLU A 274 44.52 24.21 62.96
CA GLU A 274 45.60 24.85 62.21
C GLU A 274 46.24 23.90 61.20
N ARG A 275 46.50 22.64 61.58
CA ARG A 275 46.99 21.63 60.64
C ARG A 275 46.04 21.45 59.45
N ARG A 276 44.72 21.41 59.69
CA ARG A 276 43.72 21.36 58.62
C ARG A 276 43.70 22.63 57.76
N ARG A 277 43.85 23.82 58.35
CA ARG A 277 43.99 25.08 57.58
C ARG A 277 45.21 25.05 56.65
N LYS A 278 46.37 24.62 57.16
CA LYS A 278 47.61 24.48 56.37
C LYS A 278 47.42 23.48 55.23
N PHE A 279 46.82 22.32 55.50
CA PHE A 279 46.51 21.32 54.47
C PHE A 279 45.60 21.88 53.37
N ASN A 280 44.48 22.52 53.76
CA ASN A 280 43.56 23.11 52.79
C ASN A 280 44.22 24.20 51.95
N TYR A 281 45.07 25.03 52.57
CA TYR A 281 45.87 26.02 51.84
C TYR A 281 46.76 25.37 50.78
N LEU A 282 47.48 24.28 51.14
CA LEU A 282 48.32 23.54 50.19
C LEU A 282 47.50 22.90 49.07
N VAL A 283 46.34 22.33 49.37
CA VAL A 283 45.43 21.75 48.35
C VAL A 283 44.95 22.82 47.37
N THR A 284 44.54 23.98 47.87
CA THR A 284 44.13 25.11 47.01
C THR A 284 45.29 25.57 46.13
N LYS A 285 46.49 25.67 46.67
CA LYS A 285 47.71 26.04 45.93
C LYS A 285 48.08 25.00 44.86
N LEU A 286 47.95 23.71 45.16
CA LEU A 286 48.18 22.64 44.17
C LEU A 286 47.13 22.68 43.05
N ARG A 287 45.87 22.95 43.39
CA ARG A 287 44.79 23.09 42.41
C ARG A 287 45.05 24.26 41.46
N SER A 288 45.51 25.40 41.96
CA SER A 288 45.86 26.54 41.11
C SER A 288 47.03 26.25 40.17
N VAL A 289 48.07 25.55 40.64
CA VAL A 289 49.23 25.17 39.80
C VAL A 289 48.82 24.22 38.68
N ARG A 290 48.01 23.17 38.95
CA ARG A 290 47.53 22.28 37.89
C ARG A 290 46.69 23.00 36.84
N ILE A 291 45.85 23.95 37.26
CA ILE A 291 45.05 24.75 36.33
C ILE A 291 45.98 25.60 35.44
N SER A 292 47.02 26.22 36.01
CA SER A 292 47.99 26.99 35.21
C SER A 292 48.79 26.11 34.25
N GLU A 293 49.22 24.91 34.66
CA GLU A 293 49.92 23.97 33.76
C GLU A 293 49.01 23.48 32.63
N PHE A 294 47.75 23.18 32.94
CA PHE A 294 46.76 22.79 31.94
C PHE A 294 46.52 23.90 30.90
N ILE A 295 46.38 25.15 31.36
CA ILE A 295 46.23 26.32 30.48
C ILE A 295 47.47 26.48 29.57
N ILE A 296 48.68 26.33 30.11
CA ILE A 296 49.93 26.43 29.32
C ILE A 296 49.99 25.35 28.24
N VAL A 297 49.61 24.11 28.56
CA VAL A 297 49.58 23.00 27.60
C VAL A 297 48.56 23.25 26.49
N VAL A 298 47.36 23.73 26.84
CA VAL A 298 46.31 24.07 25.87
C VAL A 298 46.76 25.21 24.94
N ILE A 299 47.38 26.27 25.48
CA ILE A 299 47.92 27.38 24.69
C ILE A 299 49.03 26.90 23.74
N ARG A 300 49.92 26.00 24.20
CA ARG A 300 50.98 25.43 23.35
C ARG A 300 50.42 24.57 22.22
N LEU A 301 49.41 23.75 22.49
CA LEU A 301 48.71 22.97 21.47
C LEU A 301 48.00 23.88 20.46
N TRP A 302 47.33 24.94 20.92
CA TRP A 302 46.67 25.89 20.03
C TRP A 302 47.66 26.65 19.14
N MET A 303 48.79 27.12 19.69
CA MET A 303 49.86 27.71 18.88
C MET A 303 50.46 26.71 17.88
N PHE A 304 50.66 25.46 18.28
CA PHE A 304 51.17 24.42 17.37
C PHE A 304 50.22 24.19 16.20
N PHE A 305 48.92 24.06 16.45
CA PHE A 305 47.91 23.92 15.39
C PHE A 305 47.77 25.17 14.51
N SER A 306 47.92 26.38 15.07
CA SER A 306 47.84 27.63 14.31
C SER A 306 49.06 27.91 13.43
N ILE A 307 50.20 27.27 13.68
CA ILE A 307 51.42 27.38 12.86
C ILE A 307 51.43 26.35 11.73
N PHE A 308 50.71 25.24 11.88
CA PHE A 308 50.65 24.12 10.93
C PHE A 308 49.39 24.11 10.05
N SER A 309 48.50 25.10 10.17
CA SER A 309 47.37 25.37 9.27
C SER A 309 47.64 26.59 8.40
#